data_AF-A0A933GRB0-F1
#
_entry.id   AF-A0A933GRB0-F1
#
_cell.length_a   1.000
_cell.length_b   1.000
_cell.length_c   1.000
_cell.angle_alpha   90.00
_cell.angle_beta   90.00
_cell.angle_gamma   90.00
#
_symmetry.space_group_name_H-M   'P 1'
#
loop_
_entity.id
_entity.type
_entity.pdbx_description
1 polymer ?
#
loop_
_entity_poly.entity_id
_entity_poly.type
_entity_poly.pdbx_seq_one_letter_code
_entity_poly.pdbx_strand_id
1 'polypeptide(L)'
;MTTVRRGVEASRARPEERDRQLGEIAVFNKILTPEQLQECLDIRSAMAEQGFPMSLGKVLREKYYVDRMTLRALLRAQREMEGRSGGEPEDSVEIVKFTPREHETLVGRVQERKLLKPEEVDECFDIQVALEALGIDKLLGEIALEKGYLSRDAVGDILARHQTIRSTLVKEVVREPVAREVEPEPEKDEDVPEDSGLLAAVQDRVEPDSIRIARQFRFGRLAEEKGLATAEQVSEGLYIQFRMKELGIVRRLGEILVEKEFLRAPDVRRILGLQKQRLGKVRWSDIGKTKSWNREDLLLSELLARNGILSKDELDECRFVQKAMRDLGLKRDLAQVIVEKEYLDREVIDGIRKEQERRQDEEKKAKAEEGPVRVAAGQLKSLTLEKAYQEILQKMNLPEEGEGEEPEGRVELTDLAKKKTPQRAAVVHAGKSLSTKPAWAIAGSVAVLGGAVAIWFILGARRTTEEDRRSLEEKREAEERARSEWQVEVGTSIQAGQDRAANLAEARVSQVLALLTGPSFTPELFQSILIQAEKELADPEMAPYEADLRMAIGRAWFYRVATSPGDLAHGKGWTAKARESLSRAAELYGAPGARTAVADSKGDPSRSRLEVQRLLEELRNFEE
;
A
#
# COMPACT_ATOMS: atom_id res chain seq x y z
N MET A 1 46.56 44.35 8.93
CA MET A 1 45.68 43.84 7.85
C MET A 1 44.77 42.80 8.47
N THR A 2 43.52 43.19 8.69
CA THR A 2 42.51 42.43 9.46
C THR A 2 41.42 42.06 8.47
N THR A 3 41.47 40.84 7.92
CA THR A 3 40.43 40.32 7.03
C THR A 3 39.36 39.63 7.88
N VAL A 4 38.17 40.22 7.82
CA VAL A 4 36.99 39.92 8.63
C VAL A 4 36.35 38.59 8.17
N ARG A 5 36.19 37.65 9.12
CA ARG A 5 35.32 36.47 9.01
C ARG A 5 33.85 36.90 9.03
N ARG A 6 33.28 37.29 7.89
CA ARG A 6 31.89 37.80 7.77
C ARG A 6 30.89 36.82 7.14
N GLY A 7 31.23 35.53 7.01
CA GLY A 7 30.47 34.59 6.17
C GLY A 7 29.40 33.72 6.83
N VAL A 8 29.29 33.64 8.17
CA VAL A 8 28.41 32.63 8.83
C VAL A 8 27.38 33.23 9.80
N GLU A 9 27.46 34.54 10.11
CA GLU A 9 26.48 35.19 11.00
C GLU A 9 25.23 35.72 10.27
N ALA A 10 25.20 35.68 8.93
CA ALA A 10 24.17 36.33 8.13
C ALA A 10 22.80 35.61 8.04
N SER A 11 22.61 34.41 8.61
CA SER A 11 21.35 33.64 8.40
C SER A 11 20.48 33.36 9.63
N ARG A 12 20.77 33.96 10.79
CA ARG A 12 19.88 33.85 11.96
C ARG A 12 19.03 35.09 12.12
N ALA A 13 18.02 35.22 11.24
CA ALA A 13 16.91 36.15 11.45
C ALA A 13 16.41 36.03 12.90
N ARG A 14 16.17 37.17 13.56
CA ARG A 14 15.71 37.17 14.95
C ARG A 14 14.35 36.47 15.02
N PRO A 15 14.00 35.78 16.12
CA PRO A 15 12.70 35.11 16.26
C PRO A 15 11.51 36.03 15.95
N GLU A 16 11.61 37.31 16.32
CA GLU A 16 10.61 38.34 16.03
C GLU A 16 10.41 38.60 14.53
N GLU A 17 11.50 38.56 13.77
CA GLU A 17 11.51 38.78 12.32
C GLU A 17 10.91 37.59 11.58
N ARG A 18 11.22 36.37 12.04
CA ARG A 18 10.58 35.15 11.54
C ARG A 18 9.07 35.16 11.79
N ASP A 19 8.65 35.50 12.99
CA ASP A 19 7.22 35.58 13.27
C ASP A 19 6.53 36.68 12.44
N ARG A 20 7.18 37.82 12.24
CA ARG A 20 6.65 38.88 11.37
C ARG A 20 6.49 38.41 9.93
N GLN A 21 7.50 37.74 9.37
CA GLN A 21 7.42 37.14 8.04
C GLN A 21 6.29 36.12 7.96
N LEU A 22 6.14 35.24 8.96
CA LEU A 22 5.03 34.27 8.98
C LEU A 22 3.66 34.96 8.93
N GLY A 23 3.50 36.07 9.65
CA GLY A 23 2.30 36.89 9.62
C GLY A 23 2.04 37.55 8.27
N GLU A 24 3.08 38.15 7.67
CA GLU A 24 3.01 38.78 6.35
C GLU A 24 2.63 37.75 5.26
N ILE A 25 3.18 36.54 5.33
CA ILE A 25 2.80 35.42 4.44
C ILE A 25 1.32 35.07 4.62
N ALA A 26 0.85 34.97 5.85
CA ALA A 26 -0.54 34.61 6.11
C ALA A 26 -1.53 35.65 5.58
N VAL A 27 -1.20 36.94 5.69
CA VAL A 27 -1.99 38.04 5.10
C VAL A 27 -1.90 38.04 3.58
N PHE A 28 -0.70 37.87 3.03
CA PHE A 28 -0.48 37.80 1.57
C PHE A 28 -1.31 36.69 0.92
N ASN A 29 -1.38 35.52 1.57
CA ASN A 29 -2.17 34.38 1.11
C ASN A 29 -3.67 34.48 1.42
N LYS A 30 -4.13 35.60 2.00
CA LYS A 30 -5.52 35.82 2.43
C LYS A 30 -6.03 34.76 3.41
N ILE A 31 -5.12 34.18 4.20
CA ILE A 31 -5.45 33.26 5.30
C ILE A 31 -5.85 34.08 6.54
N LEU A 32 -5.21 35.23 6.73
CA LEU A 32 -5.53 36.21 7.78
C LEU A 32 -5.89 37.55 7.17
N THR A 33 -6.77 38.29 7.84
CA THR A 33 -6.91 39.73 7.60
C THR A 33 -5.79 40.50 8.32
N PRO A 34 -5.42 41.71 7.86
CA PRO A 34 -4.46 42.56 8.56
C PRO A 34 -4.84 42.82 10.03
N GLU A 35 -6.14 42.93 10.31
CA GLU A 35 -6.68 43.15 11.66
C GLU A 35 -6.48 41.91 12.55
N GLN A 36 -6.73 40.70 12.02
CA GLN A 36 -6.48 39.44 12.74
C GLN A 36 -4.99 39.24 13.02
N LEU A 37 -4.13 39.62 12.08
CA LEU A 37 -2.69 39.59 12.29
C LEU A 37 -2.28 40.56 13.40
N GLN A 38 -2.82 41.79 13.40
CA GLN A 38 -2.54 42.77 14.44
C GLN A 38 -2.99 42.27 15.82
N GLU A 39 -4.21 41.70 15.93
CA GLU A 39 -4.70 41.10 17.18
C GLU A 39 -3.75 40.02 17.70
N CYS A 40 -3.25 39.14 16.83
CA CYS A 40 -2.30 38.10 17.22
C CYS A 40 -0.94 38.64 17.64
N LEU A 41 -0.46 39.72 17.01
CA LEU A 41 0.78 40.40 17.41
C LEU A 41 0.61 41.08 18.78
N ASP A 42 -0.53 41.70 19.04
CA ASP A 42 -0.85 42.34 20.32
C ASP A 42 -0.89 41.30 21.44
N ILE A 43 -1.58 40.17 21.24
CA ILE A 43 -1.61 39.06 22.22
C ILE A 43 -0.21 38.52 22.49
N ARG A 44 0.60 38.33 21.44
CA ARG A 44 1.97 37.86 21.58
C ARG A 44 2.80 38.84 22.41
N SER A 45 2.67 40.15 22.15
CA SER A 45 3.39 41.18 22.90
C SER A 45 2.98 41.21 24.38
N ALA A 46 1.68 41.15 24.68
CA ALA A 46 1.16 41.09 26.04
C ALA A 46 1.65 39.84 26.80
N MET A 47 1.72 38.69 26.13
CA MET A 47 2.22 37.44 26.72
C MET A 47 3.74 37.49 26.95
N ALA A 48 4.49 38.13 26.03
CA ALA A 48 5.92 38.36 26.20
C ALA A 48 6.22 39.29 27.39
N GLU A 49 5.42 40.35 27.61
CA GLU A 49 5.52 41.24 28.78
C GLU A 49 5.28 40.50 30.10
N GLN A 50 4.41 39.48 30.10
CA GLN A 50 4.19 38.61 31.25
C GLN A 50 5.30 37.57 31.47
N GLY A 51 6.35 37.57 30.64
CA GLY A 51 7.46 36.61 30.71
C GLY A 51 7.17 35.27 30.04
N PHE A 52 6.10 35.17 29.25
CA PHE A 52 5.71 33.97 28.51
C PHE A 52 5.79 34.23 26.99
N PRO A 53 6.99 34.25 26.39
CA PRO A 53 7.12 34.44 24.95
C PRO A 53 6.46 33.28 24.20
N MET A 54 5.46 33.58 23.38
CA MET A 54 4.82 32.62 22.47
C MET A 54 5.20 32.94 21.03
N SER A 55 5.33 31.91 20.19
CA SER A 55 5.50 32.13 18.75
C SER A 55 4.17 32.54 18.12
N LEU A 56 4.23 33.38 17.08
CA LEU A 56 3.02 33.81 16.37
C LEU A 56 2.20 32.61 15.87
N GLY A 57 2.87 31.56 15.37
CA GLY A 57 2.21 30.33 14.92
C GLY A 57 1.41 29.62 16.02
N LYS A 58 1.81 29.73 17.29
CA LYS A 58 1.05 29.18 18.42
C LYS A 58 -0.20 30.02 18.69
N VAL A 59 -0.05 31.35 18.72
CA VAL A 59 -1.17 32.30 18.93
C VAL A 59 -2.23 32.14 17.84
N LEU A 60 -1.82 32.01 16.58
CA LEU A 60 -2.72 31.79 15.44
C LEU A 60 -3.58 30.52 15.58
N ARG A 61 -3.01 29.45 16.15
CA ARG A 61 -3.74 28.20 16.43
C ARG A 61 -4.65 28.30 17.63
N GLU A 62 -4.22 28.94 18.71
CA GLU A 62 -5.04 29.13 19.91
C GLU A 62 -6.25 30.01 19.64
N LYS A 63 -6.14 30.94 18.68
CA LYS A 63 -7.26 31.77 18.21
C LYS A 63 -8.11 31.14 17.11
N TYR A 64 -7.79 29.90 16.70
CA TYR A 64 -8.48 29.18 15.63
C TYR A 64 -8.51 29.92 14.28
N TYR A 65 -7.63 30.90 14.05
CA TYR A 65 -7.52 31.54 12.74
C TYR A 65 -6.82 30.66 11.70
N VAL A 66 -5.99 29.73 12.17
CA VAL A 66 -5.22 28.83 11.31
C VAL A 66 -5.26 27.44 11.92
N ASP A 67 -5.66 26.44 11.14
CA ASP A 67 -5.60 25.04 11.56
C ASP A 67 -4.16 24.48 11.53
N ARG A 68 -3.98 23.23 11.96
CA ARG A 68 -2.66 22.61 12.03
C ARG A 68 -2.04 22.39 10.64
N MET A 69 -2.84 22.17 9.61
CA MET A 69 -2.36 21.89 8.24
C MET A 69 -1.93 23.17 7.54
N THR A 70 -2.73 24.21 7.64
CA THR A 70 -2.49 25.56 7.13
C THR A 70 -1.27 26.18 7.80
N LEU A 71 -1.10 26.00 9.11
CA LEU A 71 0.12 26.46 9.79
C LEU A 71 1.37 25.75 9.26
N ARG A 72 1.31 24.45 8.98
CA ARG A 72 2.43 23.71 8.35
C ARG A 72 2.73 24.25 6.95
N ALA A 73 1.71 24.57 6.16
CA ALA A 73 1.89 25.15 4.84
C ALA A 73 2.55 26.54 4.91
N LEU A 74 2.11 27.41 5.84
CA LEU A 74 2.71 28.72 6.09
C LEU A 74 4.19 28.62 6.50
N LEU A 75 4.52 27.70 7.41
CA LEU A 75 5.90 27.47 7.84
C LEU A 75 6.79 26.93 6.71
N ARG A 76 6.22 26.16 5.77
CA ARG A 76 6.95 25.70 4.58
C ARG A 76 7.23 26.86 3.63
N ALA A 77 6.23 27.70 3.36
CA ALA A 77 6.38 28.90 2.55
C ALA A 77 7.42 29.86 3.12
N GLN A 78 7.43 30.04 4.44
CA GLN A 78 8.43 30.85 5.13
C GLN A 78 9.86 30.35 4.86
N ARG A 79 10.11 29.05 5.02
CA ARG A 79 11.43 28.45 4.76
C ARG A 79 11.86 28.59 3.31
N GLU A 80 10.90 28.49 2.39
CA GLU A 80 11.17 28.65 0.96
C GLU A 80 11.63 30.06 0.62
N MET A 81 11.02 31.09 1.23
CA MET A 81 11.48 32.47 1.07
C MET A 81 12.79 32.77 1.78
N GLU A 82 13.02 32.22 2.97
CA GLU A 82 14.32 32.32 3.65
C GLU A 82 15.44 31.69 2.80
N GLY A 83 15.14 30.58 2.09
CA GLY A 83 16.08 29.88 1.21
C GLY A 83 16.38 30.57 -0.12
N ARG A 84 15.52 31.50 -0.59
CA ARG A 84 15.69 32.26 -1.84
C ARG A 84 16.48 33.57 -1.68
N SER A 85 17.12 33.79 -0.52
CA SER A 85 17.87 35.01 -0.20
C SER A 85 19.13 35.17 -1.09
N GLY A 86 18.91 35.63 -2.32
CA GLY A 86 19.92 35.97 -3.33
C GLY A 86 19.38 36.65 -4.61
N GLY A 87 18.07 36.73 -4.81
CA GLY A 87 17.46 37.44 -5.95
C GLY A 87 16.14 38.11 -5.56
N GLU A 88 15.84 39.26 -6.16
CA GLU A 88 14.55 39.93 -6.01
C GLU A 88 13.41 38.99 -6.41
N PRO A 89 12.25 39.06 -5.75
CA PRO A 89 11.11 38.21 -6.09
C PRO A 89 10.49 38.68 -7.41
N GLU A 90 11.01 38.18 -8.54
CA GLU A 90 10.29 38.21 -9.81
C GLU A 90 9.22 37.10 -9.79
N ASP A 91 7.99 37.53 -10.00
CA ASP A 91 6.75 36.79 -10.27
C ASP A 91 6.36 35.60 -9.36
N SER A 92 5.40 35.91 -8.48
CA SER A 92 4.38 35.04 -7.86
C SER A 92 4.76 33.58 -7.58
N VAL A 93 5.29 33.31 -6.38
CA VAL A 93 5.01 32.02 -5.72
C VAL A 93 3.57 32.08 -5.23
N GLU A 94 2.62 31.73 -6.09
CA GLU A 94 1.29 31.35 -5.62
C GLU A 94 1.47 30.10 -4.75
N ILE A 95 1.44 30.28 -3.43
CA ILE A 95 1.15 29.16 -2.54
C ILE A 95 -0.24 28.72 -2.96
N VAL A 96 -0.29 27.57 -3.64
CA VAL A 96 -1.52 26.87 -4.00
C VAL A 96 -2.41 26.94 -2.76
N LYS A 97 -3.49 27.71 -2.87
CA LYS A 97 -4.45 27.94 -1.79
C LYS A 97 -5.06 26.59 -1.43
N PHE A 98 -4.45 25.85 -0.52
CA PHE A 98 -5.14 24.84 0.29
C PHE A 98 -5.98 25.56 1.35
N THR A 99 -6.87 26.43 0.90
CA THR A 99 -8.12 26.68 1.60
C THR A 99 -9.03 25.47 1.35
N PRO A 100 -10.10 25.25 2.13
CA PRO A 100 -11.20 24.34 1.78
C PRO A 100 -11.84 24.58 0.38
N ARG A 101 -11.31 25.50 -0.45
CA ARG A 101 -11.70 25.81 -1.83
C ARG A 101 -11.25 24.81 -2.90
N GLU A 102 -10.59 23.70 -2.57
CA GLU A 102 -10.55 22.59 -3.54
C GLU A 102 -11.97 22.07 -3.87
N HIS A 103 -12.94 22.33 -2.98
CA HIS A 103 -14.37 22.15 -3.25
C HIS A 103 -14.94 23.18 -4.25
N GLU A 104 -14.47 24.44 -4.28
CA GLU A 104 -14.85 25.42 -5.30
C GLU A 104 -14.39 25.00 -6.71
N THR A 105 -13.25 24.29 -6.85
CA THR A 105 -12.84 23.76 -8.15
C THR A 105 -13.68 22.59 -8.65
N LEU A 106 -14.29 21.81 -7.76
CA LEU A 106 -15.26 20.80 -8.16
C LEU A 106 -16.57 21.46 -8.56
N VAL A 107 -17.05 22.43 -7.80
CA VAL A 107 -18.34 23.10 -8.01
C VAL A 107 -18.33 24.00 -9.24
N GLY A 108 -17.27 24.79 -9.44
CA GLY A 108 -17.08 25.59 -10.65
C GLY A 108 -17.00 24.71 -11.91
N ARG A 109 -16.38 23.53 -11.82
CA ARG A 109 -16.30 22.57 -12.94
C ARG A 109 -17.60 21.78 -13.15
N VAL A 110 -18.43 21.61 -12.12
CA VAL A 110 -19.78 21.04 -12.21
C VAL A 110 -20.73 22.04 -12.88
N GLN A 111 -20.59 23.33 -12.58
CA GLN A 111 -21.32 24.42 -13.23
C GLN A 111 -20.90 24.60 -14.69
N GLU A 112 -19.60 24.57 -15.01
CA GLU A 112 -19.08 24.60 -16.39
C GLU A 112 -19.64 23.48 -17.26
N ARG A 113 -19.98 22.33 -16.65
CA ARG A 113 -20.54 21.17 -17.34
C ARG A 113 -22.06 21.15 -17.39
N LYS A 114 -22.72 22.19 -16.87
CA LYS A 114 -24.19 22.30 -16.80
C LYS A 114 -24.84 21.11 -16.06
N LEU A 115 -24.12 20.50 -15.12
CA LEU A 115 -24.64 19.39 -14.31
C LEU A 115 -25.50 19.91 -13.15
N LEU A 116 -25.23 21.13 -12.69
CA LEU A 116 -26.05 21.88 -11.75
C LEU A 116 -26.35 23.25 -12.36
N LYS A 117 -27.58 23.73 -12.17
CA LYS A 117 -27.91 25.13 -12.47
C LYS A 117 -27.28 26.05 -11.42
N PRO A 118 -27.01 27.33 -11.75
CA PRO A 118 -26.48 28.29 -10.78
C PRO A 118 -27.32 28.36 -9.50
N GLU A 119 -28.65 28.31 -9.63
CA GLU A 119 -29.56 28.39 -8.48
C GLU A 119 -29.47 27.15 -7.58
N GLU A 120 -29.21 25.97 -8.15
CA GLU A 120 -29.06 24.71 -7.42
C GLU A 120 -27.72 24.69 -6.65
N VAL A 121 -26.68 25.31 -7.22
CA VAL A 121 -25.38 25.49 -6.55
C VAL A 121 -25.51 26.45 -5.37
N ASP A 122 -26.16 27.61 -5.57
CA ASP A 122 -26.37 28.60 -4.52
C ASP A 122 -27.17 28.00 -3.35
N GLU A 123 -28.23 27.23 -3.62
CA GLU A 123 -28.99 26.55 -2.57
C GLU A 123 -28.13 25.53 -1.80
N CYS A 124 -27.27 24.78 -2.48
CA CYS A 124 -26.38 23.83 -1.81
C CYS A 124 -25.36 24.54 -0.90
N PHE A 125 -24.88 25.72 -1.29
CA PHE A 125 -24.01 26.56 -0.46
C PHE A 125 -24.75 27.10 0.77
N ASP A 126 -25.97 27.60 0.61
CA ASP A 126 -26.79 28.08 1.73
C ASP A 126 -27.03 26.97 2.76
N ILE A 127 -27.29 25.75 2.30
CA ILE A 127 -27.45 24.57 3.16
C ILE A 127 -26.12 24.21 3.84
N GLN A 128 -25.00 24.25 3.13
CA GLN A 128 -23.69 23.95 3.70
C GLN A 128 -23.34 24.92 4.83
N VAL A 129 -23.52 26.23 4.61
CA VAL A 129 -23.32 27.27 5.63
C VAL A 129 -24.23 27.06 6.84
N ALA A 130 -25.50 26.69 6.61
CA ALA A 130 -26.44 26.40 7.69
C ALA A 130 -26.05 25.14 8.50
N LEU A 131 -25.49 24.11 7.85
CA LEU A 131 -25.01 22.89 8.52
C LEU A 131 -23.71 23.12 9.29
N GLU A 132 -22.78 23.91 8.74
CA GLU A 132 -21.54 24.32 9.42
C GLU A 132 -21.86 25.13 10.69
N ALA A 133 -22.86 26.02 10.64
CA ALA A 133 -23.33 26.75 11.83
C ALA A 133 -23.88 25.83 12.94
N LEU A 134 -24.30 24.62 12.59
CA LEU A 134 -24.75 23.58 13.52
C LEU A 134 -23.62 22.60 13.91
N GLY A 135 -22.39 22.79 13.41
CA GLY A 135 -21.25 21.90 13.63
C GLY A 135 -21.36 20.58 12.87
N ILE A 136 -22.08 20.56 11.73
CA ILE A 136 -22.22 19.39 10.86
C ILE A 136 -21.44 19.65 9.58
N ASP A 137 -20.34 18.92 9.40
CA ASP A 137 -19.54 18.99 8.19
C ASP A 137 -20.15 18.06 7.12
N LYS A 138 -20.86 18.64 6.13
CA LYS A 138 -21.31 17.94 4.92
C LYS A 138 -20.66 18.53 3.68
N LEU A 139 -20.28 17.66 2.75
CA LEU A 139 -19.69 18.10 1.49
C LEU A 139 -20.79 18.57 0.52
N LEU A 140 -20.50 19.59 -0.31
CA LEU A 140 -21.47 20.14 -1.26
C LEU A 140 -22.04 19.07 -2.22
N GLY A 141 -21.23 18.08 -2.61
CA GLY A 141 -21.66 16.96 -3.44
C GLY A 141 -22.65 16.01 -2.74
N GLU A 142 -22.55 15.85 -1.42
CA GLU A 142 -23.50 15.07 -0.61
C GLU A 142 -24.82 15.83 -0.47
N ILE A 143 -24.75 17.14 -0.26
CA ILE A 143 -25.92 18.03 -0.22
C ILE A 143 -26.65 17.99 -1.56
N ALA A 144 -25.93 18.08 -2.68
CA ALA A 144 -26.49 17.98 -4.03
C ALA A 144 -27.09 16.59 -4.34
N LEU A 145 -26.49 15.51 -3.82
CA LEU A 145 -27.07 14.15 -3.91
C LEU A 145 -28.36 14.01 -3.09
N GLU A 146 -28.36 14.52 -1.85
CA GLU A 146 -29.53 14.47 -0.95
C GLU A 146 -30.69 15.31 -1.49
N LYS A 147 -30.39 16.44 -2.11
CA LYS A 147 -31.37 17.30 -2.78
C LYS A 147 -31.84 16.75 -4.13
N GLY A 148 -31.19 15.71 -4.65
CA GLY A 148 -31.50 15.11 -5.94
C GLY A 148 -31.04 15.95 -7.14
N TYR A 149 -30.12 16.90 -6.94
CA TYR A 149 -29.54 17.70 -8.01
C TYR A 149 -28.44 16.95 -8.77
N LEU A 150 -27.79 15.99 -8.11
CA LEU A 150 -26.86 15.06 -8.77
C LEU A 150 -27.34 13.62 -8.61
N SER A 151 -27.16 12.82 -9.67
CA SER A 151 -27.27 11.36 -9.57
C SER A 151 -25.98 10.76 -9.02
N ARG A 152 -26.06 9.57 -8.41
CA ARG A 152 -24.86 8.84 -7.94
C ARG A 152 -23.86 8.58 -9.08
N ASP A 153 -24.36 8.30 -10.28
CA ASP A 153 -23.53 8.06 -11.46
C ASP A 153 -22.78 9.34 -11.88
N ALA A 154 -23.46 10.50 -11.85
CA ALA A 154 -22.83 11.78 -12.16
C ALA A 154 -21.69 12.12 -11.17
N VAL A 155 -21.86 11.78 -9.88
CA VAL A 155 -20.80 11.95 -8.88
C VAL A 155 -19.62 11.01 -9.15
N GLY A 156 -19.88 9.77 -9.56
CA GLY A 156 -18.85 8.82 -9.98
C GLY A 156 -18.01 9.35 -11.15
N ASP A 157 -18.67 9.89 -12.18
CA ASP A 157 -18.01 10.47 -13.36
C ASP A 157 -17.16 11.70 -13.05
N ILE A 158 -17.60 12.53 -12.10
CA ILE A 158 -16.85 13.70 -11.62
C ILE A 158 -15.56 13.24 -10.91
N LEU A 159 -15.67 12.25 -10.02
CA LEU A 159 -14.52 11.74 -9.24
C LEU A 159 -13.49 11.03 -10.13
N ALA A 160 -13.95 10.17 -11.05
CA ALA A 160 -13.08 9.44 -11.96
C ALA A 160 -12.22 10.39 -12.82
N ARG A 161 -12.82 11.47 -13.34
CA ARG A 161 -12.11 12.46 -14.15
C ARG A 161 -11.16 13.34 -13.34
N HIS A 162 -11.50 13.65 -12.08
CA HIS A 162 -10.58 14.39 -11.21
C HIS A 162 -9.29 13.60 -10.97
N GLN A 163 -9.39 12.29 -10.80
CA GLN A 163 -8.22 11.40 -10.71
C GLN A 163 -7.39 11.40 -12.00
N THR A 164 -8.05 11.41 -13.18
CA THR A 164 -7.34 11.51 -14.47
C THR A 164 -6.57 12.82 -14.60
N ILE A 165 -7.18 13.97 -14.26
CA ILE A 165 -6.54 15.30 -14.36
C ILE A 165 -5.37 15.43 -13.39
N ARG A 166 -5.51 14.88 -12.18
CA ARG A 166 -4.41 14.85 -11.20
C ARG A 166 -3.22 14.04 -11.72
N SER A 167 -3.48 12.95 -12.46
CA SER A 167 -2.44 12.13 -13.07
C SER A 167 -1.70 12.81 -14.22
N THR A 168 -2.36 13.70 -14.97
CA THR A 168 -1.75 14.44 -16.08
C THR A 168 -0.92 15.63 -15.59
N LEU A 169 -1.40 16.38 -14.58
CA LEU A 169 -0.66 17.52 -14.02
C LEU A 169 0.66 17.09 -13.34
N VAL A 170 0.68 15.92 -12.72
CA VAL A 170 1.91 15.36 -12.12
C VAL A 170 2.95 14.99 -13.19
N LYS A 171 2.54 14.68 -14.42
CA LYS A 171 3.46 14.35 -15.53
C LYS A 171 4.11 15.57 -16.16
N GLU A 172 3.46 16.74 -16.14
CA GLU A 172 4.00 17.97 -16.74
C GLU A 172 5.04 18.67 -15.86
N VAL A 173 4.91 18.59 -14.53
CA VAL A 173 5.83 19.24 -13.58
C VAL A 173 7.23 18.58 -13.52
N VAL A 174 7.40 17.37 -14.10
CA VAL A 174 8.66 16.59 -14.03
C VAL A 174 9.59 16.83 -15.24
N ARG A 175 9.27 17.76 -16.16
CA ARG A 175 9.97 17.89 -17.47
C ARG A 175 10.98 19.04 -17.64
N GLU A 176 11.46 19.69 -16.58
CA GLU A 176 12.54 20.70 -16.74
C GLU A 176 13.87 20.26 -16.11
N PRO A 177 14.89 19.93 -16.92
CA PRO A 177 16.26 19.72 -16.43
C PRO A 177 17.04 21.04 -16.45
N VAL A 178 17.37 21.57 -15.27
CA VAL A 178 18.34 22.66 -15.11
C VAL A 178 19.74 22.06 -15.13
N ALA A 179 20.46 22.25 -16.24
CA ALA A 179 21.89 21.94 -16.33
C ALA A 179 22.69 22.97 -15.53
N ARG A 180 23.44 22.53 -14.52
CA ARG A 180 24.46 23.33 -13.82
C ARG A 180 25.81 22.64 -13.96
N GLU A 181 26.74 23.33 -14.60
CA GLU A 181 28.16 22.98 -14.63
C GLU A 181 28.75 23.15 -13.22
N VAL A 182 29.44 22.12 -12.75
CA VAL A 182 30.16 22.11 -11.47
C VAL A 182 31.65 22.15 -11.78
N GLU A 183 32.32 23.24 -11.45
CA GLU A 183 33.79 23.32 -11.47
C GLU A 183 34.39 22.56 -10.27
N PRO A 184 35.57 21.91 -10.41
CA PRO A 184 36.15 21.08 -9.37
C PRO A 184 36.93 21.91 -8.33
N GLU A 185 36.67 21.65 -7.04
CA GLU A 185 37.44 22.21 -5.94
C GLU A 185 38.84 21.57 -5.82
N PRO A 186 39.88 22.32 -5.41
CA PRO A 186 41.22 21.80 -5.25
C PRO A 186 41.42 21.09 -3.90
N GLU A 187 42.09 19.95 -3.97
CA GLU A 187 42.57 19.15 -2.84
C GLU A 187 43.50 19.98 -1.93
N LYS A 188 43.30 19.87 -0.61
CA LYS A 188 44.32 20.24 0.38
C LYS A 188 44.39 19.21 1.50
N ASP A 189 45.55 18.56 1.54
CA ASP A 189 46.15 17.93 2.70
C ASP A 189 46.42 18.97 3.79
N GLU A 190 46.17 18.64 5.05
CA GLU A 190 47.04 18.98 6.19
C GLU A 190 46.55 18.33 7.50
N ASP A 191 47.51 17.79 8.25
CA ASP A 191 47.39 17.10 9.53
C ASP A 191 46.85 18.00 10.66
N VAL A 192 45.87 17.51 11.42
CA VAL A 192 45.37 18.15 12.67
C VAL A 192 45.68 17.26 13.87
N PRO A 193 46.26 17.78 14.97
CA PRO A 193 46.57 16.98 16.14
C PRO A 193 45.33 16.67 16.99
N GLU A 194 45.26 15.43 17.48
CA GLU A 194 44.31 14.96 18.47
C GLU A 194 44.61 15.60 19.84
N ASP A 195 43.84 16.60 20.27
CA ASP A 195 43.35 16.66 21.65
C ASP A 195 42.31 17.76 21.94
N SER A 196 41.38 17.42 22.85
CA SER A 196 40.59 18.33 23.72
C SER A 196 39.20 18.87 23.28
N GLY A 197 38.20 17.99 23.25
CA GLY A 197 37.29 17.87 24.42
C GLY A 197 36.08 18.79 24.65
N LEU A 198 35.69 19.73 23.76
CA LEU A 198 34.54 20.63 24.04
C LEU A 198 33.45 20.75 22.96
N LEU A 199 33.50 19.95 21.89
CA LEU A 199 32.60 20.09 20.72
C LEU A 199 31.39 19.12 20.67
N ALA A 200 31.05 18.45 21.77
CA ALA A 200 29.93 17.50 21.80
C ALA A 200 28.52 18.13 21.99
N ALA A 201 28.36 19.45 21.82
CA ALA A 201 27.10 20.15 22.11
C ALA A 201 26.30 20.65 20.90
N VAL A 202 26.68 20.36 19.64
CA VAL A 202 26.01 20.95 18.47
C VAL A 202 25.73 19.91 17.38
N GLN A 203 24.94 18.90 17.72
CA GLN A 203 24.21 18.09 16.75
C GLN A 203 22.81 17.75 17.28
N ASP A 204 21.99 18.78 17.53
CA ASP A 204 20.54 18.59 17.66
C ASP A 204 19.95 18.39 16.25
N ARG A 205 20.11 17.17 15.73
CA ARG A 205 19.11 16.65 14.79
C ARG A 205 17.81 16.55 15.58
N VAL A 206 16.70 17.03 15.01
CA VAL A 206 15.37 16.93 15.61
C VAL A 206 15.02 15.44 15.75
N GLU A 207 15.39 14.82 16.88
CA GLU A 207 14.99 13.46 17.23
C GLU A 207 13.45 13.46 17.35
N PRO A 208 12.73 12.53 16.70
CA PRO A 208 11.30 12.35 16.88
C PRO A 208 10.93 12.23 18.36
N ASP A 209 9.82 12.85 18.77
CA ASP A 209 9.35 12.89 20.16
C ASP A 209 9.24 11.48 20.77
N SER A 210 8.86 10.47 19.98
CA SER A 210 8.77 9.06 20.38
C SER A 210 10.11 8.46 20.81
N ILE A 211 11.19 8.73 20.08
CA ILE A 211 12.54 8.27 20.41
C ILE A 211 12.99 8.90 21.72
N ARG A 212 12.70 10.20 21.89
CA ARG A 212 13.04 10.95 23.10
C ARG A 212 12.30 10.39 24.33
N ILE A 213 11.01 10.11 24.18
CA ILE A 213 10.16 9.50 25.21
C ILE A 213 10.71 8.12 25.60
N ALA A 214 11.01 7.24 24.64
CA ALA A 214 11.55 5.92 24.97
C ALA A 214 12.93 5.99 25.66
N ARG A 215 13.76 6.96 25.29
CA ARG A 215 15.06 7.19 25.95
C ARG A 215 14.88 7.61 27.41
N GLN A 216 13.85 8.42 27.70
CA GLN A 216 13.48 8.87 29.04
C GLN A 216 12.87 7.74 29.88
N PHE A 217 11.99 6.92 29.31
CA PHE A 217 11.47 5.74 30.00
C PHE A 217 12.57 4.73 30.35
N ARG A 218 13.54 4.50 29.44
CA ARG A 218 14.71 3.66 29.75
C ARG A 218 15.56 4.23 30.86
N PHE A 219 15.72 5.56 30.92
CA PHE A 219 16.43 6.22 32.00
C PHE A 219 15.76 5.99 33.35
N GLY A 220 14.45 6.24 33.43
CA GLY A 220 13.66 6.02 34.66
C GLY A 220 13.73 4.58 35.16
N ARG A 221 13.54 3.61 34.26
CA ARG A 221 13.62 2.18 34.60
C ARG A 221 15.02 1.76 35.05
N LEU A 222 16.08 2.31 34.46
CA LEU A 222 17.45 2.05 34.91
C LEU A 222 17.72 2.63 36.30
N ALA A 223 17.13 3.79 36.63
CA ALA A 223 17.22 4.38 37.96
C ALA A 223 16.56 3.47 39.01
N GLU A 224 15.36 2.95 38.69
CA GLU A 224 14.62 2.00 39.51
C GLU A 224 15.37 0.67 39.68
N GLU A 225 15.84 0.05 38.59
CA GLU A 225 16.56 -1.23 38.61
C GLU A 225 17.85 -1.16 39.43
N LYS A 226 18.48 0.01 39.52
CA LYS A 226 19.69 0.22 40.32
C LYS A 226 19.41 0.66 41.75
N GLY A 227 18.14 0.79 42.14
CA GLY A 227 17.74 1.28 43.46
C GLY A 227 18.21 2.71 43.72
N LEU A 228 18.42 3.51 42.65
CA LEU A 228 18.86 4.90 42.75
C LEU A 228 17.67 5.84 42.94
N ALA A 229 16.51 5.48 42.39
CA ALA A 229 15.23 6.14 42.62
C ALA A 229 14.13 5.09 42.78
N THR A 230 13.08 5.39 43.55
CA THR A 230 11.90 4.53 43.65
C THR A 230 11.00 4.69 42.41
N ALA A 231 10.14 3.70 42.15
CA ALA A 231 9.16 3.80 41.07
C ALA A 231 8.25 5.04 41.19
N GLU A 232 7.90 5.42 42.42
CA GLU A 232 7.11 6.62 42.75
C GLU A 232 7.86 7.91 42.42
N GLN A 233 9.15 7.99 42.75
CA GLN A 233 9.99 9.14 42.42
C GLN A 233 10.17 9.30 40.90
N VAL A 234 10.35 8.18 40.19
CA VAL A 234 10.46 8.17 38.73
C VAL A 234 9.13 8.60 38.08
N SER A 235 7.99 8.13 38.58
CA SER A 235 6.67 8.52 38.06
C SER A 235 6.37 9.99 38.34
N GLU A 236 6.71 10.52 39.51
CA GLU A 236 6.60 11.95 39.82
C GLU A 236 7.48 12.79 38.89
N GLY A 237 8.73 12.38 38.64
CA GLY A 237 9.62 13.06 37.70
C GLY A 237 9.07 13.10 36.26
N LEU A 238 8.47 12.00 35.80
CA LEU A 238 7.80 11.93 34.49
C LEU A 238 6.56 12.84 34.43
N TYR A 239 5.78 12.90 35.51
CA TYR A 239 4.62 13.78 35.61
C TYR A 239 5.03 15.26 35.52
N ILE A 240 6.06 15.67 36.27
CA ILE A 240 6.62 17.03 36.20
C ILE A 240 7.14 17.34 34.79
N GLN A 241 7.83 16.39 34.17
CA GLN A 241 8.34 16.55 32.82
C GLN A 241 7.22 16.79 31.80
N PHE A 242 6.11 16.04 31.93
CA PHE A 242 4.93 16.20 31.12
C PHE A 242 4.31 17.60 31.30
N ARG A 243 4.10 18.05 32.54
CA ARG A 243 3.58 19.39 32.85
C ARG A 243 4.48 20.51 32.35
N MET A 244 5.80 20.36 32.44
CA MET A 244 6.75 21.32 31.87
C MET A 244 6.65 21.38 30.34
N LYS A 245 6.46 20.22 29.69
CA LYS A 245 6.27 20.15 28.23
C LYS A 245 5.01 20.89 27.79
N GLU A 246 3.91 20.80 28.54
CA GLU A 246 2.68 21.59 28.27
C GLU A 246 2.95 23.10 28.29
N LEU A 247 3.86 23.55 29.15
CA LEU A 247 4.29 24.95 29.25
C LEU A 247 5.36 25.35 28.22
N GLY A 248 5.74 24.44 27.31
CA GLY A 248 6.81 24.67 26.33
C GLY A 248 8.22 24.59 26.90
N ILE A 249 8.36 24.19 28.18
CA ILE A 249 9.65 24.04 28.85
C ILE A 249 10.12 22.60 28.67
N VAL A 250 11.24 22.44 27.96
CA VAL A 250 11.85 21.13 27.73
C VAL A 250 12.97 20.88 28.73
N ARG A 251 12.74 19.99 29.70
CA ARG A 251 13.80 19.47 30.60
C ARG A 251 13.97 17.97 30.47
N ARG A 252 15.19 17.48 30.74
CA ARG A 252 15.47 16.04 30.73
C ARG A 252 15.03 15.41 32.06
N LEU A 253 14.51 14.19 32.03
CA LEU A 253 14.06 13.49 33.24
C LEU A 253 15.15 13.43 34.32
N GLY A 254 16.40 13.19 33.94
CA GLY A 254 17.52 13.18 34.90
C GLY A 254 17.78 14.53 35.58
N GLU A 255 17.51 15.65 34.92
CA GLU A 255 17.64 16.99 35.52
C GLU A 255 16.53 17.24 36.54
N ILE A 256 15.30 16.84 36.19
CA ILE A 256 14.12 16.97 37.07
C ILE A 256 14.30 16.13 38.33
N LEU A 257 14.77 14.89 38.19
CA LEU A 257 15.04 14.01 39.33
C LEU A 257 16.18 14.53 40.23
N VAL A 258 17.15 15.26 39.68
CA VAL A 258 18.21 15.91 40.48
C VAL A 258 17.69 17.15 41.20
N GLU A 259 16.90 17.97 40.54
CA GLU A 259 16.28 19.17 41.12
C GLU A 259 15.30 18.83 42.24
N LYS A 260 14.60 17.70 42.14
CA LYS A 260 13.73 17.15 43.19
C LYS A 260 14.48 16.37 44.27
N GLU A 261 15.81 16.33 44.21
CA GLU A 261 16.67 15.59 45.14
C GLU A 261 16.40 14.06 45.17
N PHE A 262 15.70 13.52 44.16
CA PHE A 262 15.45 12.08 44.01
C PHE A 262 16.69 11.34 43.50
N LEU A 263 17.56 12.02 42.76
CA LEU A 263 18.84 11.50 42.30
C LEU A 263 19.96 12.51 42.59
N ARG A 264 21.17 12.04 42.87
CA ARG A 264 22.35 12.92 42.91
C ARG A 264 22.94 13.02 41.50
N ALA A 265 23.60 14.14 41.19
CA ALA A 265 24.34 14.30 39.93
C ALA A 265 25.27 13.12 39.56
N PRO A 266 26.04 12.50 40.49
CA PRO A 266 26.79 11.28 40.18
C PRO A 266 25.92 10.08 39.78
N ASP A 267 24.72 9.93 40.34
CA ASP A 267 23.80 8.84 40.02
C ASP A 267 23.26 8.96 38.59
N VAL A 268 22.95 10.18 38.15
CA VAL A 268 22.58 10.47 36.76
C VAL A 268 23.69 10.06 35.80
N ARG A 269 24.96 10.41 36.10
CA ARG A 269 26.11 9.99 35.29
C ARG A 269 26.24 8.48 35.24
N ARG A 270 26.01 7.79 36.36
CA ARG A 270 26.02 6.32 36.44
C ARG A 270 24.93 5.69 35.57
N ILE A 271 23.71 6.21 35.61
CA ILE A 271 22.59 5.74 34.79
C ILE A 271 22.88 5.96 33.30
N LEU A 272 23.38 7.14 32.91
CA LEU A 272 23.76 7.42 31.53
C LEU A 272 24.90 6.51 31.05
N GLY A 273 25.87 6.20 31.91
CA GLY A 273 26.93 5.23 31.62
C GLY A 273 26.38 3.83 31.37
N LEU A 274 25.46 3.36 32.21
CA LEU A 274 24.77 2.08 32.02
C LEU A 274 23.92 2.06 30.75
N GLN A 275 23.26 3.17 30.42
CA GLN A 275 22.48 3.31 29.19
C GLN A 275 23.39 3.21 27.95
N LYS A 276 24.55 3.88 27.96
CA LYS A 276 25.55 3.80 26.89
C LYS A 276 26.13 2.37 26.77
N GLN A 277 26.41 1.71 27.89
CA GLN A 277 26.91 0.34 27.92
C GLN A 277 25.88 -0.67 27.38
N ARG A 278 24.59 -0.50 27.70
CA ARG A 278 23.50 -1.33 27.15
C ARG A 278 23.28 -1.06 25.67
N LEU A 279 23.29 0.20 25.23
CA LEU A 279 23.15 0.57 23.82
C LEU A 279 24.32 0.07 22.97
N GLY A 280 25.54 0.07 23.50
CA GLY A 280 26.72 -0.47 22.81
C GLY A 280 26.69 -2.00 22.64
N LYS A 281 25.88 -2.73 23.43
CA LYS A 281 25.73 -4.18 23.33
C LYS A 281 24.53 -4.63 22.48
N VAL A 282 23.53 -3.77 22.28
CA VAL A 282 22.41 -4.07 21.39
C VAL A 282 22.87 -3.82 19.96
N ARG A 283 23.26 -4.88 19.25
CA ARG A 283 23.49 -4.81 17.81
C ARG A 283 22.16 -4.39 17.15
N TRP A 284 22.17 -3.35 16.32
CA TRP A 284 20.97 -2.91 15.58
C TRP A 284 20.30 -4.05 14.79
N SER A 285 21.08 -5.06 14.37
CA SER A 285 20.61 -6.30 13.75
C SER A 285 19.70 -7.17 14.62
N ASP A 286 19.69 -6.98 15.94
CA ASP A 286 18.89 -7.76 16.88
C ASP A 286 17.50 -7.13 17.10
N ILE A 287 17.29 -5.88 16.67
CA ILE A 287 15.99 -5.20 16.76
C ILE A 287 14.95 -5.85 15.83
N GLY A 288 15.39 -6.58 14.79
CA GLY A 288 14.54 -7.37 13.90
C GLY A 288 14.24 -8.81 14.38
N LYS A 289 14.85 -9.28 15.48
CA LYS A 289 14.70 -10.67 15.97
C LYS A 289 13.79 -10.82 17.19
N THR A 290 13.00 -9.79 17.53
CA THR A 290 12.09 -9.87 18.68
C THR A 290 10.91 -10.81 18.42
N LYS A 291 10.45 -11.49 19.50
CA LYS A 291 9.28 -12.39 19.56
C LYS A 291 8.21 -12.00 18.55
N SER A 292 7.76 -12.97 17.75
CA SER A 292 6.77 -12.81 16.69
C SER A 292 5.67 -11.86 17.13
N TRP A 293 5.51 -10.75 16.40
CA TRP A 293 4.37 -9.87 16.58
C TRP A 293 3.09 -10.69 16.45
N ASN A 294 2.04 -10.29 17.17
CA ASN A 294 0.74 -10.90 16.95
C ASN A 294 0.38 -10.75 15.47
N ARG A 295 -0.09 -11.83 14.86
CA ARG A 295 -0.47 -11.85 13.44
C ARG A 295 -1.46 -10.74 13.11
N GLU A 296 -2.37 -10.44 14.05
CA GLU A 296 -3.35 -9.35 13.95
C GLU A 296 -2.69 -7.97 13.86
N ASP A 297 -1.67 -7.67 14.68
CA ASP A 297 -0.96 -6.39 14.64
C ASP A 297 -0.23 -6.20 13.29
N LEU A 298 0.34 -7.28 12.73
CA LEU A 298 0.98 -7.26 11.42
C LEU A 298 -0.04 -6.98 10.31
N LEU A 299 -1.14 -7.73 10.29
CA LEU A 299 -2.21 -7.54 9.30
C LEU A 299 -2.83 -6.14 9.38
N LEU A 300 -3.09 -5.64 10.59
CA LEU A 300 -3.62 -4.30 10.80
C LEU A 300 -2.64 -3.25 10.27
N SER A 301 -1.36 -3.34 10.62
CA SER A 301 -0.35 -2.40 10.14
C SER A 301 -0.17 -2.41 8.63
N GLU A 302 -0.25 -3.58 8.00
CA GLU A 302 -0.13 -3.71 6.55
C GLU A 302 -1.34 -3.12 5.83
N LEU A 303 -2.56 -3.34 6.34
CA LEU A 303 -3.77 -2.73 5.78
C LEU A 303 -3.75 -1.20 5.90
N LEU A 304 -3.34 -0.68 7.05
CA LEU A 304 -3.26 0.77 7.28
C LEU A 304 -2.27 1.43 6.33
N ALA A 305 -1.10 0.81 6.13
CA ALA A 305 -0.11 1.27 5.15
C ALA A 305 -0.61 1.15 3.71
N ARG A 306 -1.19 -0.01 3.35
CA ARG A 306 -1.64 -0.31 1.98
C ARG A 306 -2.77 0.60 1.54
N ASN A 307 -3.67 0.97 2.45
CA ASN A 307 -4.77 1.88 2.17
C ASN A 307 -4.35 3.36 2.26
N GLY A 308 -3.09 3.66 2.60
CA GLY A 308 -2.61 5.03 2.76
C GLY A 308 -3.26 5.77 3.94
N ILE A 309 -3.85 5.05 4.88
CA ILE A 309 -4.52 5.62 6.07
C ILE A 309 -3.47 6.13 7.06
N LEU A 310 -2.38 5.37 7.23
CA LEU A 310 -1.20 5.79 7.96
C LEU A 310 0.04 5.63 7.10
N SER A 311 0.95 6.60 7.18
CA SER A 311 2.27 6.48 6.59
C SER A 311 3.07 5.37 7.28
N LYS A 312 4.09 4.86 6.56
CA LYS A 312 5.00 3.86 7.12
C LYS A 312 5.71 4.38 8.37
N ASP A 313 6.06 5.66 8.41
CA ASP A 313 6.75 6.29 9.53
C ASP A 313 5.85 6.38 10.78
N GLU A 314 4.57 6.73 10.61
CA GLU A 314 3.58 6.75 11.71
C GLU A 314 3.35 5.35 12.28
N LEU A 315 3.26 4.34 11.41
CA LEU A 315 3.14 2.94 11.83
C LEU A 315 4.39 2.43 12.55
N ASP A 316 5.58 2.79 12.08
CA ASP A 316 6.83 2.43 12.74
C ASP A 316 6.97 3.13 14.10
N GLU A 317 6.49 4.37 14.24
CA GLU A 317 6.34 5.03 15.55
C GLU A 317 5.40 4.25 16.47
N CYS A 318 4.19 3.90 16.01
CA CYS A 318 3.23 3.13 16.81
C CYS A 318 3.81 1.78 17.25
N ARG A 319 4.48 1.05 16.35
CA ARG A 319 5.16 -0.21 16.69
C ARG A 319 6.26 0.00 17.72
N PHE A 320 7.03 1.08 17.59
CA PHE A 320 8.06 1.41 18.56
C PHE A 320 7.48 1.69 19.95
N VAL A 321 6.38 2.44 20.02
CA VAL A 321 5.66 2.72 21.27
C VAL A 321 5.05 1.45 21.85
N GLN A 322 4.41 0.61 21.03
CA GLN A 322 3.85 -0.67 21.45
C GLN A 322 4.93 -1.60 22.03
N LYS A 323 6.10 -1.66 21.39
CA LYS A 323 7.26 -2.42 21.89
C LYS A 323 7.75 -1.87 23.22
N ALA A 324 7.87 -0.55 23.35
CA ALA A 324 8.28 0.09 24.61
C ALA A 324 7.27 -0.20 25.74
N MET A 325 5.96 -0.14 25.47
CA MET A 325 4.91 -0.50 26.44
C MET A 325 5.00 -1.98 26.84
N ARG A 326 5.20 -2.88 25.88
CA ARG A 326 5.37 -4.32 26.14
C ARG A 326 6.60 -4.60 27.00
N ASP A 327 7.70 -3.90 26.75
CA ASP A 327 8.92 -4.01 27.56
C ASP A 327 8.68 -3.56 29.02
N LEU A 328 7.76 -2.63 29.25
CA LEU A 328 7.30 -2.18 30.57
C LEU A 328 6.28 -3.13 31.23
N GLY A 329 5.91 -4.24 30.57
CA GLY A 329 4.89 -5.16 31.06
C GLY A 329 3.45 -4.71 30.79
N LEU A 330 3.26 -3.59 30.09
CA LEU A 330 1.94 -3.13 29.64
C LEU A 330 1.58 -3.84 28.34
N LYS A 331 0.51 -4.64 28.38
CA LYS A 331 -0.02 -5.29 27.18
C LYS A 331 -0.98 -4.33 26.49
N ARG A 332 -0.50 -3.61 25.49
CA ARG A 332 -1.31 -2.81 24.56
C ARG A 332 -1.19 -3.40 23.16
N ASP A 333 -2.31 -3.54 22.46
CA ASP A 333 -2.33 -3.93 21.05
C ASP A 333 -1.96 -2.72 20.17
N LEU A 334 -1.63 -2.95 18.89
CA LEU A 334 -1.20 -1.85 18.02
C LEU A 334 -2.35 -0.85 17.80
N ALA A 335 -3.58 -1.36 17.71
CA ALA A 335 -4.80 -0.56 17.58
C ALA A 335 -4.93 0.47 18.70
N GLN A 336 -4.80 0.03 19.96
CA GLN A 336 -4.92 0.91 21.12
C GLN A 336 -3.81 1.96 21.15
N VAL A 337 -2.59 1.62 20.71
CA VAL A 337 -1.50 2.59 20.59
C VAL A 337 -1.78 3.63 19.50
N ILE A 338 -2.42 3.25 18.39
CA ILE A 338 -2.80 4.18 17.31
C ILE A 338 -3.87 5.17 17.81
N VAL A 339 -4.87 4.70 18.56
CA VAL A 339 -5.92 5.56 19.16
C VAL A 339 -5.34 6.50 20.21
N GLU A 340 -4.49 5.99 21.11
CA GLU A 340 -3.84 6.80 22.16
C GLU A 340 -2.92 7.88 21.59
N LYS A 341 -2.40 7.67 20.38
CA LYS A 341 -1.60 8.64 19.64
C LYS A 341 -2.43 9.63 18.82
N GLU A 342 -3.75 9.49 18.83
CA GLU A 342 -4.69 10.30 18.04
C GLU A 342 -4.38 10.25 16.54
N TYR A 343 -3.78 9.14 16.09
CA TYR A 343 -3.52 8.94 14.66
C TYR A 343 -4.79 8.49 13.92
N LEU A 344 -5.63 7.69 14.59
CA LEU A 344 -6.95 7.30 14.09
C LEU A 344 -7.93 7.21 15.25
N ASP A 345 -9.18 7.55 14.96
CA ASP A 345 -10.28 7.36 15.89
C ASP A 345 -10.59 5.88 16.06
N ARG A 346 -11.11 5.55 17.25
CA ARG A 346 -11.48 4.19 17.62
C ARG A 346 -12.51 3.60 16.64
N GLU A 347 -13.45 4.42 16.16
CA GLU A 347 -14.49 4.00 15.22
C GLU A 347 -13.90 3.57 13.86
N VAL A 348 -12.87 4.26 13.39
CA VAL A 348 -12.18 3.92 12.13
C VAL A 348 -11.46 2.58 12.27
N ILE A 349 -10.76 2.37 13.38
CA ILE A 349 -10.06 1.09 13.63
C ILE A 349 -11.06 -0.05 13.78
N ASP A 350 -12.17 0.16 14.49
CA ASP A 350 -13.23 -0.84 14.64
C ASP A 350 -13.89 -1.16 13.28
N GLY A 351 -14.06 -0.16 12.42
CA GLY A 351 -14.52 -0.33 11.03
C GLY A 351 -13.57 -1.20 10.20
N ILE A 352 -12.26 -0.97 10.30
CA ILE A 352 -11.24 -1.77 9.60
C ILE A 352 -11.24 -3.22 10.11
N ARG A 353 -11.39 -3.43 11.43
CA ARG A 353 -11.48 -4.77 12.01
C ARG A 353 -12.73 -5.53 11.53
N LYS A 354 -13.89 -4.87 11.52
CA LYS A 354 -15.14 -5.46 11.00
C LYS A 354 -15.01 -5.85 9.53
N GLU A 355 -14.37 -5.00 8.71
CA GLU A 355 -14.11 -5.33 7.31
C GLU A 355 -13.13 -6.50 7.14
N GLN A 356 -12.11 -6.61 8.00
CA GLN A 356 -11.23 -7.77 8.04
C GLN A 356 -11.99 -9.06 8.38
N GLU A 357 -12.84 -9.03 9.41
CA GLU A 357 -13.67 -10.16 9.81
C GLU A 357 -14.61 -10.58 8.68
N ARG A 358 -15.28 -9.62 8.05
CA ARG A 358 -16.16 -9.86 6.89
C ARG A 358 -15.42 -10.57 5.76
N ARG A 359 -14.21 -10.12 5.39
CA ARG A 359 -13.39 -10.75 4.35
C ARG A 359 -12.94 -12.15 4.73
N GLN A 360 -12.59 -12.38 6.00
CA GLN A 360 -12.22 -13.72 6.45
C GLN A 360 -13.41 -14.68 6.40
N ASP A 361 -14.60 -14.21 6.72
CA ASP A 361 -15.81 -15.03 6.66
C ASP A 361 -16.25 -15.30 5.22
N GLU A 362 -16.10 -14.33 4.32
CA GLU A 362 -16.26 -14.54 2.87
C GLU A 362 -15.25 -15.54 2.32
N GLU A 363 -13.97 -15.47 2.72
CA GLU A 363 -12.94 -16.42 2.30
C GLU A 363 -13.22 -17.84 2.84
N LYS A 364 -13.67 -17.96 4.09
CA LYS A 364 -14.10 -19.25 4.66
C LYS A 364 -15.31 -19.80 3.91
N LYS A 365 -16.29 -18.96 3.58
CA LYS A 365 -17.48 -19.35 2.82
C LYS A 365 -17.11 -19.80 1.41
N ALA A 366 -16.25 -19.07 0.71
CA ALA A 366 -15.73 -19.45 -0.60
C ALA A 366 -14.99 -20.80 -0.55
N LYS A 367 -14.12 -21.01 0.44
CA LYS A 367 -13.43 -22.30 0.64
C LYS A 367 -14.40 -23.46 0.95
N ALA A 368 -15.47 -23.18 1.69
CA ALA A 368 -16.51 -24.18 1.98
C ALA A 368 -17.31 -24.55 0.71
N GLU A 369 -17.58 -23.58 -0.17
CA GLU A 369 -18.26 -23.79 -1.46
C GLU A 369 -17.35 -24.47 -2.51
N GLU A 370 -16.04 -24.21 -2.49
CA GLU A 370 -15.06 -24.88 -3.35
C GLU A 370 -14.82 -26.35 -2.96
N GLY A 371 -14.99 -26.70 -1.68
CA GLY A 371 -14.84 -28.07 -1.17
C GLY A 371 -15.55 -29.14 -2.00
N PRO A 372 -16.88 -29.05 -2.22
CA PRO A 372 -17.62 -30.04 -3.01
C PRO A 372 -17.23 -30.03 -4.49
N VAL A 373 -16.91 -28.87 -5.08
CA VAL A 373 -16.45 -28.77 -6.48
C VAL A 373 -15.09 -29.46 -6.66
N ARG A 374 -14.20 -29.32 -5.68
CA ARG A 374 -12.86 -29.95 -5.72
C ARG A 374 -12.93 -31.46 -5.50
N VAL A 375 -13.86 -31.94 -4.67
CA VAL A 375 -14.15 -33.38 -4.51
C VAL A 375 -14.76 -33.94 -5.80
N ALA A 376 -15.72 -33.25 -6.41
CA ALA A 376 -16.32 -33.66 -7.68
C ALA A 376 -15.29 -33.68 -8.83
N ALA A 377 -14.43 -32.67 -8.93
CA ALA A 377 -13.35 -32.64 -9.92
C ALA A 377 -12.30 -33.74 -9.68
N GLY A 378 -12.02 -34.09 -8.42
CA GLY A 378 -11.19 -35.23 -8.06
C GLY A 378 -11.78 -36.57 -8.51
N GLN A 379 -13.09 -36.75 -8.28
CA GLN A 379 -13.84 -37.94 -8.72
C GLN A 379 -13.95 -38.03 -10.25
N LEU A 380 -14.11 -36.89 -10.94
CA LEU A 380 -14.14 -36.86 -12.40
C LEU A 380 -12.79 -37.25 -12.99
N LYS A 381 -11.69 -36.76 -12.40
CA LYS A 381 -10.32 -37.11 -12.82
C LYS A 381 -10.01 -38.60 -12.63
N SER A 382 -10.45 -39.21 -11.52
CA SER A 382 -10.28 -40.65 -11.32
C SER A 382 -11.08 -41.47 -12.34
N LEU A 383 -12.31 -41.05 -12.66
CA LEU A 383 -13.14 -41.71 -13.67
C LEU A 383 -12.56 -41.60 -15.09
N THR A 384 -11.95 -40.47 -15.45
CA THR A 384 -11.27 -40.31 -16.75
C THR A 384 -10.00 -41.13 -16.85
N LEU A 385 -9.24 -41.27 -15.75
CA LEU A 385 -8.05 -42.11 -15.69
C LEU A 385 -8.40 -43.59 -15.82
N GLU A 386 -9.48 -44.02 -15.16
CA GLU A 386 -9.98 -45.40 -15.25
C GLU A 386 -10.49 -45.73 -16.66
N LYS A 387 -11.19 -44.79 -17.31
CA LYS A 387 -11.59 -44.94 -18.72
C LYS A 387 -10.40 -44.98 -19.68
N ALA A 388 -9.40 -44.13 -19.47
CA ALA A 388 -8.18 -44.14 -20.28
C ALA A 388 -7.40 -45.46 -20.12
N TYR A 389 -7.33 -45.99 -18.90
CA TYR A 389 -6.72 -47.29 -18.62
C TYR A 389 -7.46 -48.44 -19.31
N GLN A 390 -8.79 -48.44 -19.26
CA GLN A 390 -9.64 -49.42 -19.95
C GLN A 390 -9.48 -49.36 -21.49
N GLU A 391 -9.39 -48.15 -22.06
CA GLU A 391 -9.10 -48.00 -23.49
C GLU A 391 -7.72 -48.52 -23.89
N ILE A 392 -6.70 -48.30 -23.04
CA ILE A 392 -5.35 -48.83 -23.27
C ILE A 392 -5.38 -50.36 -23.25
N LEU A 393 -6.06 -50.96 -22.27
CA LEU A 393 -6.21 -52.42 -22.21
C LEU A 393 -6.94 -52.99 -23.43
N GLN A 394 -8.01 -52.34 -23.90
CA GLN A 394 -8.72 -52.75 -25.13
C GLN A 394 -7.84 -52.61 -26.39
N LYS A 395 -7.07 -51.53 -26.50
CA LYS A 395 -6.18 -51.30 -27.65
C LYS A 395 -4.97 -52.23 -27.66
N MET A 396 -4.56 -52.71 -26.50
CA MET A 396 -3.42 -53.63 -26.38
C MET A 396 -3.73 -55.06 -26.83
N ASN A 397 -5.00 -55.41 -27.06
CA ASN A 397 -5.45 -56.68 -27.66
C ASN A 397 -4.60 -57.88 -27.23
N LEU A 398 -4.32 -57.96 -25.92
CA LEU A 398 -3.53 -59.03 -25.35
C LEU A 398 -4.34 -60.32 -25.48
N PRO A 399 -3.79 -61.36 -26.13
CA PRO A 399 -4.48 -62.65 -26.18
C PRO A 399 -4.68 -63.16 -24.76
N GLU A 400 -5.88 -63.64 -24.45
CA GLU A 400 -6.13 -64.47 -23.28
C GLU A 400 -5.35 -65.79 -23.48
N GLU A 401 -4.09 -65.78 -23.09
CA GLU A 401 -3.29 -67.00 -23.01
C GLU A 401 -3.66 -67.75 -21.74
N GLY A 402 -4.45 -68.81 -21.94
CA GLY A 402 -4.01 -70.16 -21.59
C GLY A 402 -3.98 -70.52 -20.10
N GLU A 403 -4.97 -71.32 -19.70
CA GLU A 403 -4.86 -72.26 -18.58
C GLU A 403 -3.53 -73.05 -18.69
N GLY A 404 -2.67 -72.96 -17.67
CA GLY A 404 -1.38 -73.64 -17.63
C GLY A 404 -0.80 -73.68 -16.23
N GLU A 405 -1.01 -74.83 -15.59
CA GLU A 405 -0.33 -75.50 -14.47
C GLU A 405 0.60 -74.73 -13.51
N GLU A 406 0.40 -75.03 -12.22
CA GLU A 406 1.19 -74.66 -11.05
C GLU A 406 2.71 -74.81 -11.21
N PRO A 407 3.48 -74.10 -10.38
CA PRO A 407 4.32 -74.88 -9.48
C PRO A 407 4.24 -74.44 -8.01
N GLU A 408 4.23 -75.47 -7.16
CA GLU A 408 4.43 -75.43 -5.71
C GLU A 408 5.74 -74.72 -5.33
N GLY A 409 5.69 -73.88 -4.29
CA GLY A 409 6.89 -73.37 -3.63
C GLY A 409 6.69 -72.18 -2.68
N ARG A 410 6.39 -72.49 -1.41
CA ARG A 410 6.63 -71.73 -0.14
C ARG A 410 7.40 -70.39 -0.26
N VAL A 411 7.06 -69.31 0.48
CA VAL A 411 7.05 -69.18 1.96
C VAL A 411 6.12 -68.03 2.41
N GLU A 412 5.53 -68.24 3.59
CA GLU A 412 4.64 -67.40 4.42
C GLU A 412 5.14 -65.98 4.73
N LEU A 413 4.22 -65.01 4.85
CA LEU A 413 4.02 -64.19 6.07
C LEU A 413 2.76 -63.32 5.97
N THR A 414 2.19 -63.08 7.14
CA THR A 414 0.76 -62.99 7.49
C THR A 414 0.24 -61.56 7.76
N ASP A 415 -1.09 -61.44 7.70
CA ASP A 415 -2.00 -60.66 8.57
C ASP A 415 -1.90 -59.13 8.69
N LEU A 416 -2.98 -58.43 8.25
CA LEU A 416 -3.89 -57.64 9.13
C LEU A 416 -4.81 -56.73 8.31
N ALA A 417 -6.05 -57.14 8.04
CA ALA A 417 -7.15 -56.20 7.81
C ALA A 417 -8.51 -56.83 8.14
N LYS A 418 -9.02 -56.50 9.33
CA LYS A 418 -10.39 -56.81 9.76
C LYS A 418 -11.14 -55.51 10.02
N LYS A 419 -12.36 -55.47 9.49
CA LYS A 419 -13.61 -54.85 10.00
C LYS A 419 -14.23 -53.69 9.21
N LYS A 420 -15.39 -54.06 8.64
CA LYS A 420 -16.76 -53.55 8.90
C LYS A 420 -17.38 -52.57 7.90
N THR A 421 -18.31 -53.11 7.11
CA THR A 421 -19.60 -52.50 6.71
C THR A 421 -20.63 -52.60 7.84
N PRO A 422 -21.72 -51.81 7.79
CA PRO A 422 -23.03 -52.32 7.33
C PRO A 422 -23.84 -51.22 6.59
N GLN A 423 -25.04 -51.35 6.02
CA GLN A 423 -25.96 -52.39 5.53
C GLN A 423 -27.00 -51.65 4.65
N ARG A 424 -27.55 -52.31 3.62
CA ARG A 424 -28.75 -51.90 2.87
C ARG A 424 -30.02 -52.45 3.53
N ALA A 425 -31.15 -51.78 3.32
CA ALA A 425 -32.50 -52.37 3.42
C ALA A 425 -33.30 -52.08 2.14
N ALA A 426 -34.16 -53.02 1.76
CA ALA A 426 -34.86 -53.15 0.48
C ALA A 426 -36.40 -53.02 0.65
N VAL A 427 -37.14 -53.38 -0.42
CA VAL A 427 -38.56 -53.88 -0.49
C VAL A 427 -39.58 -52.87 -1.07
N VAL A 428 -40.58 -53.15 -1.94
CA VAL A 428 -41.06 -54.20 -2.89
C VAL A 428 -42.24 -53.56 -3.67
N HIS A 429 -42.50 -53.99 -4.92
CA HIS A 429 -43.72 -53.70 -5.73
C HIS A 429 -44.81 -54.78 -5.57
N ALA A 430 -46.11 -54.42 -5.72
CA ALA A 430 -47.17 -55.35 -6.18
C ALA A 430 -48.41 -54.62 -6.75
N GLY A 431 -49.01 -55.16 -7.81
CA GLY A 431 -50.27 -54.71 -8.45
C GLY A 431 -51.38 -55.78 -8.44
N LYS A 432 -52.49 -55.55 -9.19
CA LYS A 432 -53.58 -56.46 -9.69
C LYS A 432 -54.92 -55.66 -9.80
N SER A 433 -56.03 -56.12 -10.40
CA SER A 433 -56.41 -56.63 -11.73
C SER A 433 -57.95 -56.90 -11.70
N LEU A 434 -58.71 -56.34 -12.65
CA LEU A 434 -60.01 -56.73 -13.27
C LEU A 434 -61.08 -57.63 -12.57
N SER A 435 -62.36 -57.26 -12.73
CA SER A 435 -63.54 -58.16 -12.74
C SER A 435 -64.79 -57.51 -13.40
N THR A 436 -65.77 -58.31 -13.80
CA THR A 436 -66.63 -58.25 -15.01
C THR A 436 -68.15 -58.02 -14.81
N LYS A 437 -68.77 -57.25 -15.73
CA LYS A 437 -70.13 -57.37 -16.38
C LYS A 437 -71.43 -57.33 -15.49
N PRO A 438 -72.66 -57.28 -16.08
CA PRO A 438 -73.24 -56.21 -16.93
C PRO A 438 -74.74 -55.88 -16.56
N ALA A 439 -75.33 -54.81 -17.10
CA ALA A 439 -76.63 -54.80 -17.81
C ALA A 439 -77.43 -53.46 -17.76
N TRP A 440 -77.66 -52.90 -18.95
CA TRP A 440 -78.90 -52.34 -19.51
C TRP A 440 -79.94 -51.68 -18.59
N ALA A 441 -80.19 -50.36 -18.80
CA ALA A 441 -81.49 -49.81 -19.25
C ALA A 441 -81.77 -48.37 -18.77
N ILE A 442 -81.12 -47.34 -19.34
CA ILE A 442 -81.74 -46.01 -19.58
C ILE A 442 -81.09 -45.41 -20.84
N ALA A 443 -81.52 -45.88 -22.02
CA ALA A 443 -81.15 -45.32 -23.31
C ALA A 443 -82.40 -44.67 -23.91
N GLY A 444 -82.44 -43.34 -23.93
CA GLY A 444 -83.55 -42.62 -24.54
C GLY A 444 -83.41 -41.10 -24.61
N SER A 445 -82.66 -40.46 -23.71
CA SER A 445 -82.66 -38.97 -23.66
C SER A 445 -81.28 -38.32 -23.53
N VAL A 446 -80.18 -39.09 -23.50
CA VAL A 446 -78.81 -38.56 -23.30
C VAL A 446 -78.07 -38.28 -24.63
N ALA A 447 -78.55 -38.81 -25.76
CA ALA A 447 -77.82 -38.70 -27.03
C ALA A 447 -77.76 -37.28 -27.64
N VAL A 448 -78.75 -36.43 -27.37
CA VAL A 448 -78.78 -35.06 -27.94
C VAL A 448 -78.04 -34.04 -27.06
N LEU A 449 -78.05 -34.21 -25.74
CA LEU A 449 -77.27 -33.37 -24.82
C LEU A 449 -75.79 -33.78 -24.76
N GLY A 450 -75.47 -35.08 -24.91
CA GLY A 450 -74.10 -35.57 -24.93
C GLY A 450 -73.28 -35.06 -26.13
N GLY A 451 -73.91 -34.90 -27.30
CA GLY A 451 -73.23 -34.39 -28.50
C GLY A 451 -72.85 -32.91 -28.39
N ALA A 452 -73.73 -32.06 -27.87
CA ALA A 452 -73.45 -30.63 -27.69
C ALA A 452 -72.40 -30.38 -26.60
N VAL A 453 -72.46 -31.12 -25.49
CA VAL A 453 -71.45 -31.02 -24.41
C VAL A 453 -70.10 -31.56 -24.88
N ALA A 454 -70.04 -32.66 -25.63
CA ALA A 454 -68.78 -33.18 -26.17
C ALA A 454 -68.14 -32.21 -27.18
N ILE A 455 -68.93 -31.60 -28.07
CA ILE A 455 -68.41 -30.61 -29.02
C ILE A 455 -67.94 -29.34 -28.30
N TRP A 456 -68.66 -28.89 -27.27
CA TRP A 456 -68.23 -27.75 -26.45
C TRP A 456 -66.98 -28.04 -25.63
N PHE A 457 -66.84 -29.25 -25.09
CA PHE A 457 -65.63 -29.68 -24.37
C PHE A 457 -64.42 -29.84 -25.31
N ILE A 458 -64.63 -30.37 -26.52
CA ILE A 458 -63.56 -30.52 -27.53
C ILE A 458 -63.12 -29.14 -28.05
N LEU A 459 -64.06 -28.21 -28.28
CA LEU A 459 -63.72 -26.84 -28.71
C LEU A 459 -63.12 -26.00 -27.58
N GLY A 460 -63.59 -26.18 -26.34
CA GLY A 460 -63.04 -25.53 -25.14
C GLY A 460 -61.63 -26.01 -24.83
N ALA A 461 -61.39 -27.32 -24.85
CA ALA A 461 -60.06 -27.90 -24.64
C ALA A 461 -59.06 -27.50 -25.74
N ARG A 462 -59.52 -27.26 -26.98
CA ARG A 462 -58.64 -26.79 -28.06
C ARG A 462 -58.23 -25.33 -27.88
N ARG A 463 -59.13 -24.46 -27.38
CA ARG A 463 -58.80 -23.06 -27.10
C ARG A 463 -57.84 -22.89 -25.93
N THR A 464 -58.02 -23.66 -24.85
CA THR A 464 -57.09 -23.61 -23.71
C THR A 464 -55.69 -24.06 -24.11
N THR A 465 -55.57 -25.05 -25.01
CA THR A 465 -54.24 -25.50 -25.50
C THR A 465 -53.54 -24.50 -26.41
N GLU A 466 -54.25 -23.61 -27.10
CA GLU A 466 -53.65 -22.58 -27.94
C GLU A 466 -53.17 -21.38 -27.13
N GLU A 467 -53.92 -20.96 -26.12
CA GLU A 467 -53.49 -19.90 -25.18
C GLU A 467 -52.30 -20.36 -24.33
N ASP A 468 -52.32 -21.61 -23.86
CA ASP A 468 -51.19 -22.19 -23.12
C ASP A 468 -49.93 -22.34 -24.00
N ARG A 469 -50.09 -22.67 -25.28
CA ARG A 469 -48.97 -22.70 -26.23
C ARG A 469 -48.38 -21.32 -26.50
N ARG A 470 -49.22 -20.30 -26.69
CA ARG A 470 -48.74 -18.91 -26.87
C ARG A 470 -48.02 -18.40 -25.62
N SER A 471 -48.56 -18.69 -24.43
CA SER A 471 -47.92 -18.36 -23.15
C SER A 471 -46.56 -19.06 -22.96
N LEU A 472 -46.44 -20.31 -23.39
CA LEU A 472 -45.17 -21.05 -23.37
C LEU A 472 -44.17 -20.53 -24.41
N GLU A 473 -44.63 -20.17 -25.62
CA GLU A 473 -43.79 -19.57 -26.66
C GLU A 473 -43.27 -18.19 -26.24
N GLU A 474 -44.13 -17.33 -25.67
CA GLU A 474 -43.72 -16.03 -25.11
C GLU A 474 -42.72 -16.16 -23.97
N LYS A 475 -42.92 -17.14 -23.06
CA LYS A 475 -41.94 -17.43 -21.99
C LYS A 475 -40.60 -17.90 -22.54
N ARG A 476 -40.62 -18.75 -23.56
CA ARG A 476 -39.40 -19.26 -24.18
C ARG A 476 -38.64 -18.15 -24.91
N GLU A 477 -39.35 -17.28 -25.63
CA GLU A 477 -38.74 -16.11 -26.26
C GLU A 477 -38.16 -15.14 -25.21
N ALA A 478 -38.85 -14.94 -24.08
CA ALA A 478 -38.34 -14.11 -23.00
C ALA A 478 -37.08 -14.73 -22.36
N GLU A 479 -37.04 -16.04 -22.16
CA GLU A 479 -35.85 -16.76 -21.67
C GLU A 479 -34.69 -16.70 -22.67
N GLU A 480 -34.95 -16.84 -23.97
CA GLU A 480 -33.94 -16.73 -25.01
C GLU A 480 -33.37 -15.30 -25.11
N ARG A 481 -34.20 -14.27 -24.96
CA ARG A 481 -33.75 -12.86 -24.85
C ARG A 481 -32.92 -12.62 -23.59
N ALA A 482 -33.36 -13.13 -22.44
CA ALA A 482 -32.61 -12.99 -21.20
C ALA A 482 -31.24 -13.70 -21.28
N ARG A 483 -31.17 -14.86 -21.95
CA ARG A 483 -29.90 -15.56 -22.18
C ARG A 483 -28.97 -14.80 -23.13
N SER A 484 -29.50 -14.20 -24.20
CA SER A 484 -28.67 -13.45 -25.15
C SER A 484 -28.14 -12.15 -24.52
N GLU A 485 -28.97 -11.44 -23.75
CA GLU A 485 -28.55 -10.26 -22.98
C GLU A 485 -27.46 -10.62 -21.96
N TRP A 486 -27.65 -11.71 -21.21
CA TRP A 486 -26.64 -12.20 -20.26
C TRP A 486 -25.33 -12.60 -20.94
N GLN A 487 -25.37 -13.25 -22.10
CA GLN A 487 -24.15 -13.59 -22.86
C GLN A 487 -23.38 -12.36 -23.34
N VAL A 488 -24.08 -11.29 -23.74
CA VAL A 488 -23.45 -10.01 -24.11
C VAL A 488 -22.83 -9.32 -22.89
N GLU A 489 -23.52 -9.32 -21.75
CA GLU A 489 -23.02 -8.74 -20.50
C GLU A 489 -21.78 -9.48 -19.98
N VAL A 490 -21.80 -10.82 -19.99
CA VAL A 490 -20.63 -11.63 -19.60
C VAL A 490 -19.47 -11.43 -20.58
N GLY A 491 -19.74 -11.41 -21.89
CA GLY A 491 -18.72 -11.17 -22.91
C GLY A 491 -18.03 -9.82 -22.75
N THR A 492 -18.81 -8.75 -22.54
CA THR A 492 -18.28 -7.40 -22.31
C THR A 492 -17.50 -7.30 -20.99
N SER A 493 -17.95 -7.97 -19.93
CA SER A 493 -17.21 -8.02 -18.66
C SER A 493 -15.88 -8.79 -18.76
N ILE A 494 -15.84 -9.89 -19.52
CA ILE A 494 -14.60 -10.66 -19.74
C ILE A 494 -13.61 -9.81 -20.55
N GLN A 495 -14.09 -9.16 -21.63
CA GLN A 495 -13.25 -8.29 -22.45
C GLN A 495 -12.68 -7.12 -21.63
N ALA A 496 -13.52 -6.45 -20.82
CA ALA A 496 -13.07 -5.38 -19.93
C ALA A 496 -12.05 -5.86 -18.88
N GLY A 497 -12.15 -7.12 -18.42
CA GLY A 497 -11.17 -7.75 -17.55
C GLY A 497 -9.83 -7.98 -18.25
N GLN A 498 -9.85 -8.48 -19.49
CA GLN A 498 -8.65 -8.69 -20.31
C GLN A 498 -7.96 -7.37 -20.65
N ASP A 499 -8.71 -6.33 -21.01
CA ASP A 499 -8.16 -5.01 -21.31
C ASP A 499 -7.53 -4.37 -20.06
N ARG A 500 -8.11 -4.56 -18.88
CA ARG A 500 -7.51 -4.09 -17.61
C ARG A 500 -6.21 -4.83 -17.27
N ALA A 501 -6.16 -6.14 -17.49
CA ALA A 501 -4.95 -6.93 -17.26
C ALA A 501 -3.82 -6.50 -18.22
N ALA A 502 -4.12 -6.31 -19.50
CA ALA A 502 -3.17 -5.83 -20.49
C ALA A 502 -2.60 -4.43 -20.14
N ASN A 503 -3.48 -3.49 -19.77
CA ASN A 503 -3.06 -2.14 -19.34
C ASN A 503 -2.20 -2.16 -18.07
N LEU A 504 -2.49 -3.07 -17.13
CA LEU A 504 -1.71 -3.21 -15.90
C LEU A 504 -0.31 -3.80 -16.19
N ALA A 505 -0.23 -4.80 -17.07
CA ALA A 505 1.03 -5.36 -17.53
C ALA A 505 1.89 -4.29 -18.22
N GLU A 506 1.31 -3.51 -19.14
CA GLU A 506 2.01 -2.41 -19.84
C GLU A 506 2.54 -1.34 -18.87
N ALA A 507 1.75 -0.97 -17.86
CA ALA A 507 2.16 -0.01 -16.83
C ALA A 507 3.33 -0.53 -15.98
N ARG A 508 3.33 -1.82 -15.63
CA ARG A 508 4.43 -2.46 -14.89
C ARG A 508 5.71 -2.51 -15.71
N VAL A 509 5.63 -2.89 -16.98
CA VAL A 509 6.79 -2.88 -17.89
C VAL A 509 7.35 -1.46 -17.99
N SER A 510 6.50 -0.47 -18.22
CA SER A 510 6.91 0.95 -18.31
C SER A 510 7.61 1.44 -17.05
N GLN A 511 7.13 1.03 -15.86
CA GLN A 511 7.76 1.37 -14.59
C GLN A 511 9.14 0.73 -14.43
N VAL A 512 9.28 -0.55 -14.76
CA VAL A 512 10.56 -1.27 -14.69
C VAL A 512 11.56 -0.66 -15.68
N LEU A 513 11.13 -0.36 -16.92
CA LEU A 513 11.96 0.30 -17.93
C LEU A 513 12.41 1.69 -17.47
N ALA A 514 11.53 2.50 -16.90
CA ALA A 514 11.87 3.82 -16.38
C ALA A 514 12.88 3.75 -15.22
N LEU A 515 12.75 2.75 -14.35
CA LEU A 515 13.70 2.52 -13.24
C LEU A 515 15.06 2.03 -13.74
N LEU A 516 15.09 1.21 -14.79
CA LEU A 516 16.32 0.70 -15.40
C LEU A 516 17.05 1.75 -16.27
N THR A 517 16.35 2.76 -16.78
CA THR A 517 16.91 3.78 -17.70
C THR A 517 17.07 5.16 -17.06
N GLY A 518 16.64 5.37 -15.82
CA GLY A 518 16.69 6.65 -15.12
C GLY A 518 18.09 7.05 -14.59
N PRO A 519 18.38 8.36 -14.44
CA PRO A 519 19.72 8.87 -14.07
C PRO A 519 20.10 8.70 -12.58
N SER A 520 19.14 8.43 -11.69
CA SER A 520 19.36 8.30 -10.24
C SER A 520 19.55 6.84 -9.83
N PHE A 521 20.70 6.28 -10.21
CA PHE A 521 20.99 4.85 -10.10
C PHE A 521 22.00 4.56 -8.97
N THR A 522 21.57 3.88 -7.89
CA THR A 522 22.49 3.39 -6.84
C THR A 522 22.68 1.87 -6.93
N PRO A 523 23.85 1.32 -6.51
CA PRO A 523 24.11 -0.12 -6.53
C PRO A 523 23.09 -0.97 -5.74
N GLU A 524 22.52 -0.44 -4.66
CA GLU A 524 21.51 -1.11 -3.85
C GLU A 524 20.14 -1.13 -4.56
N LEU A 525 19.77 -0.02 -5.20
CA LEU A 525 18.53 0.09 -5.98
C LEU A 525 18.60 -0.87 -7.19
N PHE A 526 19.76 -0.98 -7.83
CA PHE A 526 20.01 -1.85 -8.97
C PHE A 526 19.62 -3.31 -8.73
N GLN A 527 20.07 -3.88 -7.61
CA GLN A 527 19.78 -5.28 -7.28
C GLN A 527 18.29 -5.50 -7.04
N SER A 528 17.63 -4.55 -6.39
CA SER A 528 16.18 -4.65 -6.15
C SER A 528 15.37 -4.57 -7.45
N ILE A 529 15.76 -3.68 -8.37
CA ILE A 529 15.09 -3.50 -9.66
C ILE A 529 15.33 -4.71 -10.57
N LEU A 530 16.56 -5.26 -10.60
CA LEU A 530 16.85 -6.48 -11.35
C LEU A 530 16.06 -7.68 -10.84
N ILE A 531 15.99 -7.89 -9.52
CA ILE A 531 15.20 -8.97 -8.94
C ILE A 531 13.72 -8.82 -9.30
N GLN A 532 13.20 -7.58 -9.32
CA GLN A 532 11.83 -7.33 -9.74
C GLN A 532 11.66 -7.62 -11.23
N ALA A 533 12.56 -7.14 -12.09
CA ALA A 533 12.49 -7.35 -13.54
C ALA A 533 12.61 -8.84 -13.92
N GLU A 534 13.49 -9.61 -13.26
CA GLU A 534 13.59 -11.07 -13.45
C GLU A 534 12.32 -11.81 -12.99
N LYS A 535 11.63 -11.32 -11.95
CA LYS A 535 10.34 -11.87 -11.53
C LYS A 535 9.23 -11.58 -12.52
N GLU A 536 9.15 -10.35 -13.02
CA GLU A 536 8.16 -9.98 -14.06
C GLU A 536 8.43 -10.76 -15.35
N LEU A 537 9.70 -11.00 -15.72
CA LEU A 537 10.05 -11.83 -16.89
C LEU A 537 9.59 -13.29 -16.75
N ALA A 538 9.47 -13.80 -15.53
CA ALA A 538 8.97 -15.16 -15.26
C ALA A 538 7.43 -15.25 -15.25
N ASP A 539 6.72 -14.12 -15.31
CA ASP A 539 5.26 -14.10 -15.33
C ASP A 539 4.74 -14.38 -16.76
N PRO A 540 3.90 -15.41 -16.96
CA PRO A 540 3.33 -15.72 -18.28
C PRO A 540 2.48 -14.58 -18.86
N GLU A 541 1.94 -13.67 -18.03
CA GLU A 541 1.22 -12.48 -18.51
C GLU A 541 2.16 -11.48 -19.21
N MET A 542 3.46 -11.57 -18.97
CA MET A 542 4.49 -10.69 -19.54
C MET A 542 5.13 -11.22 -20.83
N ALA A 543 4.68 -12.38 -21.33
CA ALA A 543 5.16 -12.96 -22.59
C ALA A 543 5.17 -11.99 -23.79
N PRO A 544 4.19 -11.07 -23.96
CA PRO A 544 4.23 -10.08 -25.04
C PRO A 544 5.38 -9.08 -24.94
N TYR A 545 5.93 -8.85 -23.74
CA TYR A 545 6.97 -7.87 -23.43
C TYR A 545 8.33 -8.51 -23.11
N GLU A 546 8.44 -9.82 -23.32
CA GLU A 546 9.61 -10.61 -22.92
C GLU A 546 10.91 -10.09 -23.56
N ALA A 547 10.85 -9.69 -24.84
CA ALA A 547 12.00 -9.16 -25.57
C ALA A 547 12.48 -7.81 -24.99
N ASP A 548 11.56 -6.89 -24.70
CA ASP A 548 11.87 -5.57 -24.16
C ASP A 548 12.44 -5.66 -22.74
N LEU A 549 11.87 -6.54 -21.91
CA LEU A 549 12.35 -6.80 -20.56
C LEU A 549 13.75 -7.45 -20.59
N ARG A 550 13.99 -8.45 -21.44
CA ARG A 550 15.32 -9.07 -21.59
C ARG A 550 16.37 -8.05 -22.03
N MET A 551 16.02 -7.19 -22.98
CA MET A 551 16.91 -6.13 -23.46
C MET A 551 17.24 -5.14 -22.35
N ALA A 552 16.24 -4.67 -21.59
CA ALA A 552 16.46 -3.72 -20.49
C ALA A 552 17.28 -4.33 -19.33
N ILE A 553 17.01 -5.58 -18.96
CA ILE A 553 17.80 -6.33 -17.97
C ILE A 553 19.24 -6.50 -18.47
N GLY A 554 19.42 -6.80 -19.76
CA GLY A 554 20.73 -6.90 -20.41
C GLY A 554 21.52 -5.58 -20.33
N ARG A 555 20.89 -4.45 -20.68
CA ARG A 555 21.48 -3.10 -20.55
C ARG A 555 21.89 -2.80 -19.12
N ALA A 556 21.02 -3.12 -18.16
CA ALA A 556 21.27 -2.89 -16.75
C ALA A 556 22.53 -3.63 -16.27
N TRP A 557 22.66 -4.92 -16.60
CA TRP A 557 23.85 -5.72 -16.30
C TRP A 557 25.12 -5.16 -16.95
N PHE A 558 25.02 -4.66 -18.19
CA PHE A 558 26.12 -4.01 -18.89
C PHE A 558 26.58 -2.72 -18.21
N TYR A 559 25.64 -1.82 -17.87
CA TYR A 559 25.93 -0.57 -17.18
C TYR A 559 26.67 -0.80 -15.86
N ARG A 560 26.24 -1.79 -15.06
CA ARG A 560 26.91 -2.14 -13.80
C ARG A 560 28.37 -2.52 -13.99
N VAL A 561 28.68 -3.22 -15.08
CA VAL A 561 30.04 -3.60 -15.42
C VAL A 561 30.86 -2.38 -15.84
N ALA A 562 30.28 -1.49 -16.64
CA ALA A 562 30.95 -0.29 -17.13
C ALA A 562 31.22 0.75 -16.01
N THR A 563 30.34 0.86 -15.01
CA THR A 563 30.42 1.88 -13.95
C THR A 563 31.07 1.39 -12.65
N SER A 564 31.65 0.18 -12.61
CA SER A 564 32.37 -0.35 -11.43
C SER A 564 33.89 -0.26 -11.62
N PRO A 565 34.52 0.92 -11.43
CA PRO A 565 35.95 1.12 -11.70
C PRO A 565 36.86 0.25 -10.82
N GLY A 566 36.39 -0.16 -9.63
CA GLY A 566 37.14 -1.04 -8.73
C GLY A 566 37.34 -2.47 -9.26
N ASP A 567 36.49 -2.93 -10.17
CA ASP A 567 36.59 -4.27 -10.78
C ASP A 567 37.59 -4.30 -11.96
N LEU A 568 38.03 -3.14 -12.45
CA LEU A 568 38.92 -2.97 -13.61
C LEU A 568 40.36 -2.57 -13.24
N ALA A 569 40.58 -1.97 -12.06
CA ALA A 569 41.73 -1.10 -11.84
C ALA A 569 43.07 -1.77 -11.42
N HIS A 570 43.17 -3.07 -11.17
CA HIS A 570 44.37 -3.62 -10.46
C HIS A 570 45.12 -4.76 -11.14
N GLY A 571 45.14 -4.84 -12.48
CA GLY A 571 46.02 -5.77 -13.22
C GLY A 571 45.85 -7.26 -12.90
N LYS A 572 44.86 -7.63 -12.08
CA LYS A 572 44.60 -8.99 -11.55
C LYS A 572 43.48 -9.72 -12.30
N GLY A 573 43.09 -9.21 -13.46
CA GLY A 573 41.93 -9.69 -14.19
C GLY A 573 40.61 -9.31 -13.51
N TRP A 574 39.52 -9.56 -14.22
CA TRP A 574 38.16 -9.24 -13.80
C TRP A 574 37.71 -10.07 -12.61
N THR A 575 36.94 -9.48 -11.69
CA THR A 575 36.31 -10.24 -10.60
C THR A 575 35.32 -11.26 -11.15
N ALA A 576 35.12 -12.37 -10.42
CA ALA A 576 34.15 -13.40 -10.79
C ALA A 576 32.73 -12.83 -10.99
N LYS A 577 32.38 -11.78 -10.24
CA LYS A 577 31.10 -11.07 -10.35
C LYS A 577 30.94 -10.31 -11.66
N ALA A 578 32.00 -9.63 -12.13
CA ALA A 578 31.94 -8.92 -13.40
C ALA A 578 31.84 -9.89 -14.60
N ARG A 579 32.48 -11.06 -14.51
CA ARG A 579 32.33 -12.14 -15.51
C ARG A 579 30.93 -12.75 -15.51
N GLU A 580 30.34 -12.99 -14.34
CA GLU A 580 28.96 -13.46 -14.22
C GLU A 580 27.97 -12.46 -14.82
N SER A 581 28.17 -11.16 -14.54
CA SER A 581 27.36 -10.06 -15.06
C SER A 581 27.37 -9.99 -16.59
N LEU A 582 28.56 -10.08 -17.20
CA LEU A 582 28.70 -10.12 -18.67
C LEU A 582 28.12 -11.38 -19.29
N SER A 583 28.28 -12.54 -18.66
CA SER A 583 27.70 -13.81 -19.13
C SER A 583 26.17 -13.76 -19.13
N ARG A 584 25.56 -13.17 -18.09
CA ARG A 584 24.10 -12.96 -18.02
C ARG A 584 23.62 -11.96 -19.06
N ALA A 585 24.33 -10.84 -19.25
CA ALA A 585 24.00 -9.88 -20.32
C ALA A 585 24.02 -10.56 -21.70
N ALA A 586 25.08 -11.31 -22.01
CA ALA A 586 25.22 -12.06 -23.26
C ALA A 586 24.11 -13.08 -23.50
N GLU A 587 23.66 -13.77 -22.44
CA GLU A 587 22.52 -14.70 -22.51
C GLU A 587 21.22 -13.98 -22.84
N LEU A 588 20.96 -12.84 -22.20
CA LEU A 588 19.76 -12.04 -22.42
C LEU A 588 19.71 -11.42 -23.82
N TYR A 589 20.87 -11.08 -24.40
CA TYR A 589 21.00 -10.59 -25.78
C TYR A 589 21.03 -11.69 -26.84
N GLY A 590 21.03 -12.98 -26.46
CA GLY A 590 21.11 -14.07 -27.43
C GLY A 590 22.43 -14.09 -28.20
N ALA A 591 23.54 -13.70 -27.58
CA ALA A 591 24.88 -13.69 -28.16
C ALA A 591 25.70 -14.90 -27.66
N PRO A 592 25.49 -16.13 -28.20
CA PRO A 592 26.13 -17.34 -27.68
C PRO A 592 27.66 -17.33 -27.81
N GLY A 593 28.23 -16.59 -28.77
CA GLY A 593 29.68 -16.42 -28.93
C GLY A 593 30.35 -15.65 -27.78
N ALA A 594 29.60 -14.80 -27.08
CA ALA A 594 30.09 -14.04 -25.94
C ALA A 594 30.28 -14.92 -24.69
N ARG A 595 29.46 -15.97 -24.53
CA ARG A 595 29.63 -16.95 -23.46
C ARG A 595 30.94 -17.73 -23.57
N THR A 596 31.29 -18.16 -24.79
CA THR A 596 32.54 -18.89 -25.05
C THR A 596 33.76 -18.01 -24.80
N ALA A 597 33.71 -16.75 -25.25
CA ALA A 597 34.76 -15.76 -24.97
C ALA A 597 34.98 -15.50 -23.47
N VAL A 598 33.91 -15.36 -22.68
CA VAL A 598 34.01 -15.16 -21.22
C VAL A 598 34.58 -16.42 -20.53
N ALA A 599 34.23 -17.62 -21.00
CA ALA A 599 34.73 -18.88 -20.46
C ALA A 599 36.21 -19.14 -20.78
N ASP A 600 36.66 -18.80 -21.99
CA ASP A 600 38.03 -19.02 -22.50
C ASP A 600 39.05 -17.99 -21.98
N SER A 601 38.56 -16.86 -21.44
CA SER A 601 39.35 -15.78 -20.82
C SER A 601 40.11 -16.15 -19.52
N LYS A 602 40.09 -17.43 -19.10
CA LYS A 602 40.69 -17.92 -17.85
C LYS A 602 42.22 -17.94 -17.83
N GLY A 603 42.90 -17.80 -18.97
CA GLY A 603 44.35 -18.07 -19.08
C GLY A 603 45.28 -16.88 -19.38
N ASP A 604 44.82 -15.81 -20.03
CA ASP A 604 45.67 -14.70 -20.47
C ASP A 604 44.94 -13.34 -20.34
N PRO A 605 45.36 -12.47 -19.39
CA PRO A 605 44.73 -11.16 -19.15
C PRO A 605 44.68 -10.26 -20.39
N SER A 606 45.62 -10.41 -21.32
CA SER A 606 45.74 -9.58 -22.53
C SER A 606 44.69 -9.98 -23.56
N ARG A 607 44.48 -11.30 -23.71
CA ARG A 607 43.47 -11.88 -24.61
C ARG A 607 42.05 -11.57 -24.10
N SER A 608 41.84 -11.67 -22.78
CA SER A 608 40.58 -11.31 -22.12
C SER A 608 40.22 -9.84 -22.33
N ARG A 609 41.20 -8.93 -22.40
CA ARG A 609 40.94 -7.50 -22.62
C ARG A 609 40.47 -7.20 -24.05
N LEU A 610 41.11 -7.82 -25.04
CA LEU A 610 40.80 -7.64 -26.47
C LEU A 610 39.45 -8.26 -26.83
N GLU A 611 39.15 -9.42 -26.26
CA GLU A 611 37.88 -10.11 -26.49
C GLU A 611 36.71 -9.44 -25.76
N VAL A 612 36.95 -8.85 -24.59
CA VAL A 612 35.96 -8.00 -23.93
C VAL A 612 35.77 -6.69 -24.67
N GLN A 613 36.81 -6.03 -25.19
CA GLN A 613 36.62 -4.86 -26.06
C GLN A 613 35.79 -5.19 -27.29
N ARG A 614 36.05 -6.34 -27.91
CA ARG A 614 35.22 -6.86 -28.99
C ARG A 614 33.78 -7.11 -28.56
N LEU A 615 33.54 -7.66 -27.37
CA LEU A 615 32.18 -7.84 -26.84
C LEU A 615 31.47 -6.53 -26.49
N LEU A 616 32.21 -5.54 -25.98
CA LEU A 616 31.69 -4.19 -25.76
C LEU A 616 31.35 -3.51 -27.09
N GLU A 617 32.15 -3.73 -28.14
CA GLU A 617 31.87 -3.25 -29.51
C GLU A 617 30.71 -4.01 -30.16
N GLU A 618 30.62 -5.34 -30.02
CA GLU A 618 29.51 -6.14 -30.52
C GLU A 618 28.19 -5.75 -29.84
N LEU A 619 28.20 -5.51 -28.52
CA LEU A 619 27.03 -5.04 -27.77
C LEU A 619 26.67 -3.60 -28.13
N ARG A 620 27.66 -2.72 -28.32
CA ARG A 620 27.43 -1.34 -28.78
C ARG A 620 26.84 -1.31 -30.20
N ASN A 621 27.35 -2.14 -31.11
CA ASN A 621 26.84 -2.29 -32.48
C ASN A 621 25.46 -2.97 -32.53
N PHE A 622 25.03 -3.65 -31.46
CA PHE A 622 23.68 -4.20 -31.33
C PHE A 622 22.71 -3.14 -30.77
N GLU A 623 23.22 -2.12 -30.06
CA GLU A 623 22.42 -0.97 -29.60
C GLU A 623 22.23 0.11 -30.67
N GLU A 624 23.24 0.33 -31.52
CA GLU A 624 23.18 1.16 -32.74
C GLU A 624 22.34 0.46 -33.83
#